data_AF-A0A3P8ZRS9-F1
#
_entry.id   AF-A0A3P8ZRS9-F1
#
_cell.length_a   1.000
_cell.length_b   1.000
_cell.length_c   1.000
_cell.angle_alpha   90.00
_cell.angle_beta   90.00
_cell.angle_gamma   90.00
#
_symmetry.space_group_name_H-M   'P 1'
#
loop_
_entity.id
_entity.type
_entity.pdbx_description
1 polymer ?
#
loop_
_entity_poly.entity_id
_entity_poly.type
_entity_poly.pdbx_seq_one_letter_code
_entity_poly.pdbx_strand_id
1 'polypeptide(L)'
;DCGLSGSGWKILLHKDQEVMRTVWPLLAAGLFSTLSQVALVRGCPDSCEECSGPQNDLCLVCQTGWTLHDNECVDIDECGTELGPCPPNMYCFNTEGNYQCRGCDKACVGCMGTGPARCRKCATGYRLTGAKCLDVDECSEHVLACPGLDKICTNVEGSFRCDCAEGFTLKDNICVPSSPYFKGLFEDIQDEEVEVLQQMFFGVLLCALATLAAKGDMVFTSIFMGGVAAMAGYWLSDRGNRALDSFLKGH
;
A
#
# COMPACT_ATOMS: atom_id res chain seq x y z
N ASP A 1 -24.63 49.09 45.06
CA ASP A 1 -23.18 49.26 45.21
C ASP A 1 -22.51 49.48 43.87
N CYS A 2 -21.64 50.50 43.87
CA CYS A 2 -20.86 51.17 42.83
C CYS A 2 -20.91 50.65 41.39
N GLY A 3 -21.51 51.46 40.51
CA GLY A 3 -21.38 51.37 39.06
C GLY A 3 -20.35 52.35 38.48
N LEU A 4 -20.22 52.32 37.14
CA LEU A 4 -19.89 53.40 36.20
C LEU A 4 -19.81 52.74 34.80
N SER A 5 -20.92 52.70 34.06
CA SER A 5 -21.30 53.61 32.96
C SER A 5 -20.38 53.57 31.74
N GLY A 6 -20.94 53.07 30.64
CA GLY A 6 -20.33 53.11 29.31
C GLY A 6 -20.50 54.44 28.57
N SER A 7 -20.02 54.39 27.33
CA SER A 7 -20.15 55.34 26.21
C SER A 7 -19.15 56.50 26.10
N GLY A 8 -18.53 56.60 24.91
CA GLY A 8 -17.84 57.79 24.41
C GLY A 8 -16.46 57.50 23.82
N TRP A 9 -16.20 57.99 22.60
CA TRP A 9 -14.91 58.06 21.89
C TRP A 9 -14.56 56.91 20.94
N LYS A 10 -15.40 56.77 19.92
CA LYS A 10 -15.01 56.30 18.58
C LYS A 10 -14.33 57.49 17.90
N ILE A 11 -12.99 57.47 17.75
CA ILE A 11 -12.12 58.19 16.78
C ILE A 11 -10.68 58.09 17.31
N LEU A 12 -9.86 57.23 16.71
CA LEU A 12 -8.37 57.28 16.60
C LEU A 12 -7.78 55.87 16.33
N LEU A 13 -8.31 55.16 15.33
CA LEU A 13 -7.69 53.94 14.80
C LEU A 13 -7.49 54.05 13.29
N HIS A 14 -6.87 55.15 12.83
CA HIS A 14 -6.56 55.30 11.41
C HIS A 14 -5.21 55.94 11.10
N LYS A 15 -4.35 56.17 12.11
CA LYS A 15 -3.05 56.85 11.92
C LYS A 15 -1.81 56.04 12.29
N ASP A 16 -1.96 54.81 12.79
CA ASP A 16 -0.86 53.93 13.19
C ASP A 16 -0.49 52.84 12.16
N GLN A 17 -1.15 52.81 11.00
CA GLN A 17 -0.88 51.78 9.98
C GLN A 17 0.26 52.16 9.00
N GLU A 18 0.62 53.45 8.89
CA GLU A 18 1.71 53.91 8.01
C GLU A 18 3.10 53.82 8.67
N VAL A 19 3.19 53.98 10.00
CA VAL A 19 4.46 53.87 10.75
C VAL A 19 4.94 52.42 10.80
N MET A 20 4.02 51.46 11.00
CA MET A 20 4.36 50.03 11.01
C MET A 20 4.77 49.48 9.63
N ARG A 21 4.33 50.10 8.52
CA ARG A 21 4.75 49.70 7.15
C ARG A 21 6.10 50.27 6.72
N THR A 22 6.52 51.41 7.29
CA THR A 22 7.79 52.06 6.93
C THR A 22 8.96 51.64 7.83
N VAL A 23 8.69 51.29 9.10
CA VAL A 23 9.73 50.94 10.08
C VAL A 23 10.10 49.44 10.05
N TRP A 24 9.16 48.55 9.70
CA TRP A 24 9.40 47.10 9.61
C TRP A 24 10.48 46.69 8.58
N PRO A 25 10.52 47.22 7.35
CA PRO A 25 11.60 46.87 6.40
C PRO A 25 12.97 47.43 6.83
N LEU A 26 13.02 48.52 7.59
CA LEU A 26 14.28 49.11 8.09
C LEU A 26 14.86 48.34 9.29
N LEU A 27 14.01 47.80 10.17
CA LEU A 27 14.44 46.92 11.26
C LEU A 27 14.76 45.49 10.77
N ALA A 28 14.03 44.98 9.78
CA ALA A 28 14.32 43.69 9.16
C ALA A 28 15.64 43.71 8.36
N ALA A 29 15.97 44.82 7.70
CA ALA A 29 17.24 45.00 7.00
C ALA A 29 18.45 45.11 7.94
N GLY A 30 18.26 45.61 9.17
CA GLY A 30 19.31 45.73 10.19
C GLY A 30 19.62 44.42 10.95
N LEU A 31 18.65 43.49 11.01
CA LEU A 31 18.84 42.18 11.65
C LEU A 31 19.27 41.07 10.66
N PHE A 32 19.01 41.22 9.36
CA PHE A 32 19.46 40.27 8.34
C PHE A 32 20.89 40.52 7.83
N SER A 33 21.48 41.69 8.10
CA SER A 33 22.82 42.04 7.63
C SER A 33 23.96 41.53 8.54
N THR A 34 23.66 40.91 9.68
CA THR A 34 24.68 40.33 10.59
C THR A 34 24.71 38.81 10.62
N LEU A 35 23.85 38.11 9.86
CA LEU A 35 23.81 36.64 9.80
C LEU A 35 24.22 36.03 8.44
N SER A 36 24.69 36.85 7.48
CA SER A 36 25.16 36.36 6.18
C SER A 36 26.68 36.44 6.03
N GLN A 37 27.41 36.17 7.11
CA GLN A 37 28.83 35.79 7.05
C GLN A 37 29.08 34.61 7.97
N VAL A 38 28.30 33.54 7.83
CA VAL A 38 28.89 32.22 8.04
C VAL A 38 29.85 32.07 6.87
N ALA A 39 31.14 32.39 7.12
CA ALA A 39 32.20 32.07 6.18
C ALA A 39 32.05 30.58 5.86
N LEU A 40 31.68 30.27 4.61
CA LEU A 40 31.77 28.92 4.10
C LEU A 40 33.23 28.50 4.35
N VAL A 41 33.46 27.54 5.23
CA VAL A 41 34.78 26.95 5.40
C VAL A 41 35.10 26.35 4.03
N ARG A 42 35.89 27.08 3.23
CA ARG A 42 36.37 26.59 1.93
C ARG A 42 37.43 25.54 2.24
N GLY A 43 37.00 24.30 2.36
CA GLY A 43 37.87 23.12 2.43
C GLY A 43 38.15 22.57 1.04
N CYS A 44 39.06 21.61 0.96
CA CYS A 44 39.21 20.76 -0.22
C CYS A 44 37.89 20.05 -0.57
N PRO A 45 37.62 19.77 -1.86
CA PRO A 45 36.56 18.85 -2.28
C PRO A 45 36.73 17.49 -1.60
N ASP A 46 35.62 16.79 -1.33
CA ASP A 46 35.63 15.50 -0.62
C ASP A 46 36.43 14.40 -1.35
N SER A 47 36.63 14.53 -2.67
CA SER A 47 37.44 13.62 -3.50
C SER A 47 38.93 13.96 -3.54
N CYS A 48 39.34 15.08 -2.94
CA CYS A 48 40.70 15.59 -2.98
C CYS A 48 41.40 15.41 -1.63
N GLU A 49 42.62 14.85 -1.66
CA GLU A 49 43.47 14.67 -0.48
C GLU A 49 44.32 15.93 -0.20
N GLU A 50 44.83 16.57 -1.25
CA GLU A 50 45.63 17.80 -1.15
C GLU A 50 45.24 18.83 -2.23
N CYS A 51 44.91 20.05 -1.81
CA CYS A 51 44.53 21.15 -2.72
C CYS A 51 45.47 22.35 -2.60
N SER A 52 45.53 23.12 -3.69
CA SER A 52 46.29 24.36 -3.76
C SER A 52 45.35 25.56 -3.88
N GLY A 53 45.53 26.57 -3.01
CA GLY A 53 45.06 27.92 -3.28
C GLY A 53 44.10 28.54 -2.25
N PRO A 54 43.70 29.80 -2.45
CA PRO A 54 42.90 30.58 -1.49
C PRO A 54 41.39 30.24 -1.51
N GLN A 55 40.92 29.48 -2.51
CA GLN A 55 39.54 28.98 -2.58
C GLN A 55 39.44 27.46 -2.41
N ASN A 56 40.57 26.73 -2.39
CA ASN A 56 40.65 25.27 -2.33
C ASN A 56 40.00 24.49 -3.49
N ASP A 57 39.72 25.14 -4.62
CA ASP A 57 39.06 24.52 -5.79
C ASP A 57 40.00 23.71 -6.70
N LEU A 58 41.33 23.87 -6.57
CA LEU A 58 42.31 23.21 -7.43
C LEU A 58 42.92 22.00 -6.71
N CYS A 59 42.61 20.79 -7.16
CA CYS A 59 43.17 19.58 -6.57
C CYS A 59 44.58 19.28 -7.12
N LEU A 60 45.48 18.86 -6.23
CA LEU A 60 46.84 18.41 -6.55
C LEU A 60 46.96 16.88 -6.44
N VAL A 61 46.35 16.30 -5.40
CA VAL A 61 46.37 14.85 -5.14
C VAL A 61 44.95 14.39 -4.83
N CYS A 62 44.45 13.44 -5.62
CA CYS A 62 43.15 12.84 -5.41
C CYS A 62 43.21 11.70 -4.39
N GLN A 63 42.10 11.47 -3.69
CA GLN A 63 41.96 10.31 -2.81
C GLN A 63 42.02 9.00 -3.61
N THR A 64 42.27 7.88 -2.92
CA THR A 64 42.20 6.55 -3.53
C THR A 64 40.83 6.29 -4.16
N GLY A 65 40.78 5.74 -5.37
CA GLY A 65 39.54 5.57 -6.14
C GLY A 65 39.21 6.73 -7.07
N TRP A 66 40.07 7.76 -7.13
CA TRP A 66 39.89 8.93 -7.99
C TRP A 66 41.14 9.17 -8.85
N THR A 67 40.93 9.73 -10.05
CA THR A 67 42.00 10.14 -10.97
C THR A 67 41.98 11.64 -11.20
N LEU A 68 43.16 12.25 -11.27
CA LEU A 68 43.29 13.67 -11.54
C LEU A 68 43.16 13.93 -13.05
N HIS A 69 42.13 14.67 -13.44
CA HIS A 69 41.91 15.13 -14.80
C HIS A 69 41.63 16.63 -14.78
N ASP A 70 42.45 17.42 -15.47
CA ASP A 70 42.31 18.89 -15.53
C ASP A 70 42.16 19.57 -14.14
N ASN A 71 42.97 19.12 -13.17
CA ASN A 71 42.95 19.59 -11.77
C ASN A 71 41.64 19.33 -11.00
N GLU A 72 40.76 18.51 -11.54
CA GLU A 72 39.58 17.96 -10.88
C GLU A 72 39.78 16.45 -10.64
N CYS A 73 39.23 15.94 -9.54
CA CYS A 73 39.24 14.51 -9.28
C CYS A 73 38.00 13.88 -9.87
N VAL A 74 38.20 13.02 -10.86
CA VAL A 74 37.15 12.21 -11.48
C VAL A 74 37.22 10.81 -10.93
N ASP A 75 36.06 10.30 -10.54
CA ASP A 75 35.89 8.95 -10.03
C ASP A 75 36.42 7.90 -11.01
N ILE A 76 37.14 6.90 -10.50
CA ILE A 76 37.63 5.79 -11.32
C ILE A 76 36.51 4.78 -11.48
N ASP A 77 36.06 4.54 -12.71
CA ASP A 77 35.14 3.43 -12.97
C ASP A 77 35.87 2.09 -12.88
N GLU A 78 35.92 1.49 -11.69
CA GLU A 78 36.59 0.20 -11.50
C GLU A 78 35.85 -0.94 -12.23
N CYS A 79 34.55 -0.77 -12.51
CA CYS A 79 33.74 -1.74 -13.26
C CYS A 79 34.04 -1.73 -14.76
N GLY A 80 34.57 -0.62 -15.30
CA GLY A 80 35.00 -0.46 -16.67
C GLY A 80 36.45 -0.89 -16.93
N THR A 81 37.22 -1.20 -15.89
CA THR A 81 38.65 -1.54 -15.96
C THR A 81 38.92 -3.00 -15.57
N GLU A 82 40.14 -3.49 -15.79
CA GLU A 82 40.55 -4.85 -15.37
C GLU A 82 40.73 -4.99 -13.84
N LEU A 83 40.56 -3.90 -13.08
CA LEU A 83 40.79 -3.82 -11.62
C LEU A 83 39.56 -4.22 -10.78
N GLY A 84 38.35 -4.22 -11.34
CA GLY A 84 37.09 -4.51 -10.62
C GLY A 84 36.45 -5.90 -10.87
N PRO A 85 37.17 -7.04 -11.00
CA PRO A 85 36.51 -8.32 -11.16
C PRO A 85 35.85 -8.74 -9.83
N CYS A 86 34.53 -8.58 -9.76
CA CYS A 86 33.71 -9.14 -8.69
C CYS A 86 33.73 -10.69 -8.70
N PRO A 87 33.41 -11.34 -7.56
CA PRO A 87 33.23 -12.78 -7.49
C PRO A 87 32.20 -13.32 -8.51
N PRO A 88 32.22 -14.62 -8.84
CA PRO A 88 31.22 -15.20 -9.73
C PRO A 88 29.79 -14.99 -9.21
N ASN A 89 28.83 -14.76 -10.12
CA ASN A 89 27.42 -14.43 -9.84
C ASN A 89 27.17 -13.09 -9.14
N MET A 90 28.10 -12.14 -9.30
CA MET A 90 27.92 -10.75 -8.90
C MET A 90 28.20 -9.83 -10.07
N TYR A 91 27.57 -8.65 -10.07
CA TYR A 91 27.93 -7.57 -10.97
C TYR A 91 28.62 -6.45 -10.19
N CYS A 92 29.51 -5.74 -10.89
CA CYS A 92 30.17 -4.56 -10.36
C CYS A 92 29.23 -3.36 -10.50
N PHE A 93 29.08 -2.61 -9.42
CA PHE A 93 28.36 -1.34 -9.36
C PHE A 93 29.32 -0.25 -8.91
N ASN A 94 29.63 0.69 -9.82
CA ASN A 94 30.52 1.81 -9.56
C ASN A 94 29.87 2.76 -8.55
N THR A 95 30.62 3.16 -7.53
CA THR A 95 30.21 4.15 -6.52
C THR A 95 31.25 5.27 -6.45
N GLU A 96 30.90 6.43 -5.92
CA GLU A 96 31.88 7.52 -5.81
C GLU A 96 33.01 7.13 -4.84
N GLY A 97 34.24 7.08 -5.36
CA GLY A 97 35.48 6.73 -4.67
C GLY A 97 35.74 5.24 -4.46
N ASN A 98 34.87 4.33 -4.93
CA ASN A 98 35.03 2.88 -4.79
C ASN A 98 34.01 2.11 -5.66
N TYR A 99 34.05 0.78 -5.67
CA TYR A 99 33.01 -0.07 -6.25
C TYR A 99 32.35 -0.99 -5.23
N GLN A 100 31.14 -1.46 -5.57
CA GLN A 100 30.42 -2.47 -4.82
C GLN A 100 30.08 -3.66 -5.70
N CYS A 101 30.34 -4.87 -5.21
CA CYS A 101 29.85 -6.09 -5.83
C CYS A 101 28.44 -6.41 -5.32
N ARG A 102 27.46 -6.44 -6.22
CA ARG A 102 26.07 -6.73 -5.91
C ARG A 102 25.63 -8.03 -6.57
N GLY A 103 24.67 -8.71 -5.95
CA GLY A 103 24.11 -9.95 -6.49
C GLY A 103 23.30 -9.70 -7.76
N CYS A 104 23.34 -10.66 -8.69
CA CYS A 104 22.53 -10.63 -9.91
C CYS A 104 21.01 -10.73 -9.62
N ASP A 105 20.20 -10.49 -10.64
CA ASP A 105 18.77 -10.78 -10.59
C ASP A 105 18.50 -12.27 -10.29
N LYS A 106 17.41 -12.57 -9.59
CA LYS A 106 17.00 -13.95 -9.24
C LYS A 106 16.70 -14.80 -10.47
N ALA A 107 16.27 -14.16 -11.56
CA ALA A 107 16.05 -14.80 -12.84
C ALA A 107 17.33 -15.36 -13.49
N CYS A 108 18.51 -15.11 -12.91
CA CYS A 108 19.79 -15.25 -13.60
C CYS A 108 20.80 -16.12 -12.84
N VAL A 109 21.34 -17.11 -13.55
CA VAL A 109 22.49 -17.92 -13.12
C VAL A 109 23.77 -17.21 -13.55
N GLY A 110 23.98 -16.04 -12.96
CA GLY A 110 25.10 -15.14 -13.24
C GLY A 110 24.77 -14.03 -14.23
N CYS A 111 25.40 -12.87 -14.02
CA CYS A 111 25.23 -11.65 -14.78
C CYS A 111 26.56 -11.16 -15.37
N MET A 112 26.47 -10.26 -16.36
CA MET A 112 27.59 -9.75 -17.14
C MET A 112 27.46 -8.24 -17.36
N GLY A 113 28.56 -7.51 -17.23
CA GLY A 113 28.63 -6.07 -17.45
C GLY A 113 28.02 -5.26 -16.30
N THR A 114 27.63 -4.01 -16.62
CA THR A 114 27.04 -3.07 -15.66
C THR A 114 25.54 -3.33 -15.51
N GLY A 115 25.17 -4.05 -14.45
CA GLY A 115 23.79 -4.13 -13.97
C GLY A 115 23.24 -5.54 -13.70
N PRO A 116 22.18 -5.65 -12.89
CA PRO A 116 21.65 -6.94 -12.40
C PRO A 116 20.90 -7.75 -13.47
N ALA A 117 20.31 -7.07 -14.46
CA ALA A 117 19.41 -7.68 -15.45
C ALA A 117 20.10 -8.21 -16.71
N ARG A 118 21.42 -8.03 -16.84
CA ARG A 118 22.20 -8.53 -17.98
C ARG A 118 22.73 -9.91 -17.66
N CYS A 119 22.02 -10.93 -18.09
CA CYS A 119 22.21 -12.29 -17.61
C CYS A 119 23.03 -13.11 -18.58
N ARG A 120 23.97 -13.88 -18.03
CA ARG A 120 24.78 -14.84 -18.80
C ARG A 120 23.94 -16.07 -19.17
N LYS A 121 23.15 -16.52 -18.20
CA LYS A 121 22.27 -17.68 -18.31
C LYS A 121 21.05 -17.45 -17.44
N CYS A 122 19.89 -17.87 -17.92
CA CYS A 122 18.66 -17.80 -17.14
C CYS A 122 18.52 -18.98 -16.18
N ALA A 123 17.89 -18.71 -15.03
CA ALA A 123 17.43 -19.74 -14.12
C ALA A 123 16.32 -20.58 -14.78
N THR A 124 16.01 -21.72 -14.19
CA THR A 124 14.87 -22.55 -14.61
C THR A 124 13.57 -21.76 -14.49
N GLY A 125 12.66 -21.91 -15.46
CA GLY A 125 11.43 -21.11 -15.54
C GLY A 125 11.58 -19.75 -16.25
N TYR A 126 12.78 -19.41 -16.74
CA TYR A 126 13.03 -18.15 -17.45
C TYR A 126 13.63 -18.40 -18.84
N ARG A 127 13.23 -17.56 -19.82
CA ARG A 127 13.73 -17.57 -21.19
C ARG A 127 14.58 -16.33 -21.46
N LEU A 128 15.75 -16.56 -22.09
CA LEU A 128 16.66 -15.48 -22.48
C LEU A 128 16.09 -14.72 -23.67
N THR A 129 15.82 -13.44 -23.47
CA THR A 129 15.36 -12.50 -24.51
C THR A 129 16.39 -11.37 -24.62
N GLY A 130 17.26 -11.46 -25.63
CA GLY A 130 18.43 -10.60 -25.75
C GLY A 130 19.45 -10.90 -24.65
N ALA A 131 19.58 -9.99 -23.67
CA ALA A 131 20.44 -10.16 -22.51
C ALA A 131 19.65 -10.24 -21.18
N LYS A 132 18.32 -10.24 -21.23
CA LYS A 132 17.45 -10.30 -20.05
C LYS A 132 16.77 -11.66 -19.97
N CYS A 133 16.54 -12.13 -18.76
CA CYS A 133 15.76 -13.33 -18.50
C CYS A 133 14.33 -12.90 -18.20
N LEU A 134 13.39 -13.36 -19.04
CA LEU A 134 11.97 -13.13 -18.84
C LEU A 134 11.33 -14.41 -18.35
N ASP A 135 10.37 -14.26 -17.44
CA ASP A 135 9.58 -15.36 -16.92
C ASP A 135 8.85 -16.08 -18.06
N VAL A 136 8.86 -17.41 -18.03
CA VAL A 136 8.12 -18.25 -18.98
C VAL A 136 6.74 -18.46 -18.39
N ASP A 137 5.71 -17.99 -19.07
CA ASP A 137 4.34 -18.30 -18.66
C ASP A 137 3.98 -19.71 -19.11
N GLU A 138 4.24 -20.69 -18.25
CA GLU A 138 3.92 -22.08 -18.56
C GLU A 138 2.41 -22.31 -18.70
N CYS A 139 1.57 -21.51 -18.04
CA CYS A 139 0.11 -21.62 -18.15
C CYS A 139 -0.40 -21.20 -19.53
N SER A 140 0.23 -20.20 -20.16
CA SER A 140 -0.11 -19.74 -21.50
C SER A 140 0.59 -20.55 -22.60
N GLU A 141 1.84 -20.96 -22.38
CA GLU A 141 2.61 -21.70 -23.38
C GLU A 141 2.21 -23.19 -23.42
N HIS A 142 1.83 -23.81 -22.30
CA HIS A 142 1.51 -25.24 -22.21
C HIS A 142 0.02 -25.48 -21.93
N VAL A 143 -0.69 -26.04 -22.92
CA VAL A 143 -2.13 -26.40 -22.82
C VAL A 143 -2.42 -27.38 -21.65
N LEU A 144 -1.43 -28.17 -21.24
CA LEU A 144 -1.51 -29.13 -20.13
C LEU A 144 -0.43 -28.85 -19.08
N ALA A 145 -0.20 -27.57 -18.75
CA ALA A 145 0.75 -27.18 -17.70
C ALA A 145 0.46 -27.91 -16.37
N CYS A 146 -0.81 -28.02 -16.01
CA CYS A 146 -1.25 -28.74 -14.81
C CYS A 146 -1.75 -30.15 -15.14
N PRO A 147 -1.34 -31.18 -14.37
CA PRO A 147 -1.85 -32.54 -14.53
C PRO A 147 -3.25 -32.65 -13.92
N GLY A 148 -4.28 -32.55 -14.78
CA GLY A 148 -5.69 -32.74 -14.44
C GLY A 148 -6.60 -31.63 -14.98
N LEU A 149 -7.83 -31.98 -15.36
CA LEU A 149 -8.82 -31.02 -15.88
C LEU A 149 -9.39 -30.10 -14.78
N ASP A 150 -9.39 -30.57 -13.53
CA ASP A 150 -9.95 -29.85 -12.38
C ASP A 150 -8.91 -28.96 -11.66
N LYS A 151 -7.82 -28.61 -12.34
CA LYS A 151 -6.75 -27.76 -11.84
C LYS A 151 -6.69 -26.45 -12.62
N ILE A 152 -6.53 -25.36 -11.88
CA ILE A 152 -6.30 -24.02 -12.41
C ILE A 152 -4.80 -23.75 -12.33
N CYS A 153 -4.21 -23.40 -13.47
CA CYS A 153 -2.82 -22.97 -13.56
C CYS A 153 -2.73 -21.48 -13.22
N THR A 154 -1.84 -21.12 -12.31
CA THR A 154 -1.47 -19.73 -12.03
C THR A 154 0.02 -19.55 -12.27
N ASN A 155 0.40 -18.65 -13.17
CA ASN A 155 1.80 -18.34 -13.42
C ASN A 155 2.40 -17.58 -12.22
N VAL A 156 3.58 -17.99 -11.76
CA VAL A 156 4.32 -17.32 -10.69
C VAL A 156 5.73 -17.02 -11.21
N GLU A 157 6.40 -16.03 -10.65
CA GLU A 157 7.75 -15.69 -11.10
C GLU A 157 8.73 -16.86 -10.89
N GLY A 158 9.30 -17.37 -11.99
CA GLY A 158 10.23 -18.48 -12.07
C GLY A 158 9.61 -19.88 -12.06
N SER A 159 8.28 -19.99 -11.98
CA SER A 159 7.54 -21.27 -12.00
C SER A 159 6.04 -21.03 -12.02
N PHE A 160 5.25 -22.00 -12.48
CA PHE A 160 3.81 -22.01 -12.28
C PHE A 160 3.38 -22.77 -11.00
N ARG A 161 2.17 -22.50 -10.52
CA ARG A 161 1.48 -23.31 -9.50
C ARG A 161 0.14 -23.83 -10.03
N CYS A 162 -0.25 -25.01 -9.56
CA CYS A 162 -1.51 -25.65 -9.92
C CYS A 162 -2.38 -25.78 -8.68
N ASP A 163 -3.48 -25.03 -8.67
CA ASP A 163 -4.47 -25.06 -7.60
C ASP A 163 -5.72 -25.82 -8.06
N CYS A 164 -6.50 -26.39 -7.15
CA CYS A 164 -7.78 -26.99 -7.53
C CYS A 164 -8.79 -25.91 -7.91
N ALA A 165 -9.64 -26.21 -8.89
CA ALA A 165 -10.74 -25.32 -9.26
C ALA A 165 -11.68 -25.06 -8.07
N GLU A 166 -12.46 -23.99 -8.14
CA GLU A 166 -13.45 -23.67 -7.13
C GLU A 166 -14.42 -24.85 -6.92
N GLY A 167 -14.69 -25.19 -5.66
CA GLY A 167 -15.49 -26.38 -5.33
C GLY A 167 -14.71 -27.70 -5.38
N PHE A 168 -13.38 -27.67 -5.51
CA PHE A 168 -12.51 -28.84 -5.39
C PHE A 168 -11.47 -28.65 -4.28
N THR A 169 -11.12 -29.74 -3.61
CA THR A 169 -10.08 -29.81 -2.58
C THR A 169 -9.00 -30.79 -2.99
N LEU A 170 -7.74 -30.43 -2.72
CA LEU A 170 -6.60 -31.30 -3.00
C LEU A 170 -6.57 -32.45 -1.98
N LYS A 171 -6.77 -33.68 -2.43
CA LYS A 171 -6.55 -34.92 -1.65
C LYS A 171 -5.64 -35.85 -2.44
N ASP A 172 -4.54 -36.30 -1.83
CA ASP A 172 -3.59 -37.23 -2.46
C ASP A 172 -3.11 -36.78 -3.86
N ASN A 173 -2.82 -35.47 -4.02
CA ASN A 173 -2.45 -34.81 -5.28
C ASN A 173 -3.53 -34.79 -6.39
N ILE A 174 -4.75 -35.23 -6.07
CA ILE A 174 -5.92 -35.25 -6.94
C ILE A 174 -6.92 -34.21 -6.43
N CYS A 175 -7.48 -33.43 -7.33
CA CYS A 175 -8.57 -32.53 -6.98
C CYS A 175 -9.86 -33.35 -6.90
N VAL A 176 -10.40 -33.48 -5.69
CA VAL A 176 -11.71 -34.09 -5.47
C VAL A 176 -12.73 -32.99 -5.23
N PRO A 177 -13.97 -33.12 -5.72
CA PRO A 177 -15.00 -32.15 -5.41
C PRO A 177 -15.10 -32.00 -3.90
N SER A 178 -14.93 -30.78 -3.41
CA SER A 178 -15.19 -30.43 -2.03
C SER A 178 -16.69 -30.66 -1.85
N SER A 179 -17.03 -31.71 -1.09
CA SER A 179 -18.40 -32.13 -0.81
C SER A 179 -19.34 -30.93 -0.70
N PRO A 180 -20.47 -30.90 -1.40
CA PRO A 180 -21.45 -29.85 -1.22
C PRO A 180 -22.18 -30.15 0.10
N TYR A 181 -21.69 -29.60 1.22
CA TYR A 181 -22.64 -28.95 2.12
C TYR A 181 -22.84 -27.54 1.56
N PHE A 182 -23.57 -27.51 0.45
CA PHE A 182 -24.29 -26.40 -0.13
C PHE A 182 -24.00 -25.03 0.53
N LYS A 183 -23.03 -24.30 -0.03
CA LYS A 183 -22.76 -22.91 0.37
C LYS A 183 -22.83 -21.96 -0.84
N GLY A 184 -23.65 -22.27 -1.83
CA GLY A 184 -23.68 -21.49 -3.07
C GLY A 184 -24.92 -21.66 -3.94
N LEU A 185 -26.07 -22.07 -3.39
CA LEU A 185 -27.32 -22.09 -4.17
C LEU A 185 -28.55 -21.65 -3.32
N PHE A 186 -28.32 -20.89 -2.24
CA PHE A 186 -29.38 -20.17 -1.51
C PHE A 186 -28.94 -18.77 -1.07
N GLU A 187 -27.78 -18.27 -1.50
CA GLU A 187 -27.38 -16.85 -1.33
C GLU A 187 -27.76 -15.99 -2.54
N ASP A 188 -28.59 -16.53 -3.44
CA ASP A 188 -29.25 -15.78 -4.52
C ASP A 188 -30.79 -15.99 -4.48
N ILE A 189 -31.33 -16.32 -3.30
CA ILE A 189 -32.71 -15.93 -3.01
C ILE A 189 -32.60 -14.57 -2.38
N GLN A 190 -32.87 -13.56 -3.19
CA GLN A 190 -32.91 -12.17 -2.82
C GLN A 190 -33.63 -12.00 -1.48
N ASP A 191 -32.89 -11.59 -0.45
CA ASP A 191 -33.45 -11.08 0.80
C ASP A 191 -34.46 -9.93 0.53
N GLU A 192 -34.42 -9.34 -0.67
CA GLU A 192 -35.36 -8.33 -1.15
C GLU A 192 -36.75 -8.89 -1.55
N GLU A 193 -36.87 -10.13 -2.07
CA GLU A 193 -38.19 -10.70 -2.43
C GLU A 193 -38.95 -11.21 -1.19
N VAL A 194 -38.23 -11.70 -0.18
CA VAL A 194 -38.82 -12.21 1.07
C VAL A 194 -39.36 -11.06 1.93
N GLU A 195 -38.69 -9.90 1.97
CA GLU A 195 -39.22 -8.71 2.64
C GLU A 195 -40.51 -8.19 1.96
N VAL A 196 -40.58 -8.20 0.63
CA VAL A 196 -41.78 -7.75 -0.10
C VAL A 196 -42.96 -8.72 0.13
N LEU A 197 -42.73 -10.03 0.08
CA LEU A 197 -43.78 -11.02 0.35
C LEU A 197 -44.26 -10.97 1.81
N GLN A 198 -43.33 -10.74 2.74
CA GLN A 198 -43.62 -10.58 4.16
C GLN A 198 -44.41 -9.29 4.44
N GLN A 199 -44.08 -8.17 3.79
CA GLN A 199 -44.83 -6.92 3.89
C GLN A 199 -46.25 -7.05 3.31
N MET A 200 -46.42 -7.79 2.20
CA MET A 200 -47.75 -8.07 1.65
C MET A 200 -48.59 -8.96 2.57
N PHE A 201 -47.98 -9.96 3.23
CA PHE A 201 -48.69 -10.81 4.18
C PHE A 201 -49.14 -10.06 5.44
N PHE A 202 -48.28 -9.20 6.01
CA PHE A 202 -48.66 -8.35 7.14
C PHE A 202 -49.74 -7.33 6.77
N GLY A 203 -49.72 -6.78 5.54
CA GLY A 203 -50.76 -5.88 5.04
C GLY A 203 -52.13 -6.56 4.96
N VAL A 204 -52.21 -7.77 4.41
CA VAL A 204 -53.46 -8.55 4.32
C VAL A 204 -53.96 -8.93 5.71
N LEU A 205 -53.07 -9.35 6.60
CA LEU A 205 -53.42 -9.72 7.98
C LEU A 205 -53.96 -8.52 8.77
N LEU A 206 -53.32 -7.35 8.69
CA LEU A 206 -53.80 -6.13 9.36
C LEU A 206 -55.15 -5.67 8.81
N CYS A 207 -55.37 -5.82 7.50
CA CYS A 207 -56.66 -5.50 6.89
C CYS A 207 -57.77 -6.44 7.39
N ALA A 208 -57.52 -7.75 7.43
CA ALA A 208 -58.44 -8.74 8.01
C ALA A 208 -58.73 -8.45 9.50
N LEU A 209 -57.70 -8.12 10.28
CA LEU A 209 -57.84 -7.76 11.70
C LEU A 209 -58.65 -6.48 11.90
N ALA A 210 -58.48 -5.46 11.05
CA ALA A 210 -59.28 -4.25 11.09
C ALA A 210 -60.76 -4.53 10.78
N THR A 211 -61.05 -5.41 9.82
CA THR A 211 -62.43 -5.83 9.51
C THR A 211 -63.07 -6.65 10.63
N LEU A 212 -62.31 -7.49 11.32
CA LEU A 212 -62.77 -8.27 12.49
C LEU A 212 -62.99 -7.36 13.71
N ALA A 213 -62.09 -6.41 13.95
CA ALA A 213 -62.24 -5.42 15.02
C ALA A 213 -63.47 -4.51 14.81
N ALA A 214 -63.74 -4.11 13.56
CA ALA A 214 -64.95 -3.35 13.21
C ALA A 214 -66.24 -4.17 13.42
N LYS A 215 -66.15 -5.50 13.45
CA LYS A 215 -67.28 -6.42 13.68
C LYS A 215 -67.51 -6.73 15.17
N GLY A 216 -66.59 -6.35 16.06
CA GLY A 216 -66.77 -6.35 17.51
C GLY A 216 -66.44 -7.65 18.25
N ASP A 217 -65.72 -8.60 17.64
CA ASP A 217 -65.36 -9.87 18.31
C ASP A 217 -64.04 -9.75 19.11
N MET A 218 -64.17 -9.38 20.39
CA MET A 218 -63.03 -9.06 21.30
C MET A 218 -62.19 -10.26 21.75
N VAL A 219 -62.59 -11.50 21.45
CA VAL A 219 -61.86 -12.71 21.88
C VAL A 219 -60.67 -13.00 20.95
N PHE A 220 -60.84 -12.76 19.64
CA PHE A 220 -59.78 -13.07 18.67
C PHE A 220 -58.63 -12.07 18.70
N THR A 221 -58.89 -10.79 19.00
CA THR A 221 -57.85 -9.75 19.04
C THR A 221 -56.80 -10.00 20.13
N SER A 222 -57.19 -10.59 21.27
CA SER A 222 -56.27 -10.89 22.38
C SER A 222 -55.33 -12.07 22.11
N ILE A 223 -55.83 -13.13 21.44
CA ILE A 223 -55.04 -14.30 21.05
C ILE A 223 -53.95 -13.89 20.05
N PHE A 224 -54.27 -13.00 19.10
CA PHE A 224 -53.31 -12.52 18.12
C PHE A 224 -52.27 -11.57 18.70
N MET A 225 -52.64 -10.66 19.62
CA MET A 225 -51.66 -9.84 20.35
C MET A 225 -50.66 -10.71 21.14
N GLY A 226 -51.14 -11.81 21.73
CA GLY A 226 -50.28 -12.82 22.36
C GLY A 226 -49.31 -13.48 21.39
N GLY A 227 -49.79 -13.86 20.19
CA GLY A 227 -48.95 -14.45 19.14
C GLY A 227 -47.88 -13.50 18.60
N VAL A 228 -48.24 -12.24 18.34
CA VAL A 228 -47.29 -11.21 17.87
C VAL A 228 -46.24 -10.89 18.93
N ALA A 229 -46.63 -10.80 20.20
CA ALA A 229 -45.69 -10.61 21.31
C ALA A 229 -44.73 -11.80 21.48
N ALA A 230 -45.22 -13.04 21.32
CA ALA A 230 -44.38 -14.23 21.38
C ALA A 230 -43.37 -14.29 20.22
N MET A 231 -43.80 -13.93 19.00
CA MET A 231 -42.91 -13.85 17.84
C MET A 231 -41.86 -12.74 17.97
N ALA A 232 -42.25 -11.56 18.47
CA ALA A 232 -41.31 -10.47 18.74
C ALA A 232 -40.30 -10.86 19.83
N GLY A 233 -40.75 -11.56 20.88
CA GLY A 233 -39.89 -12.10 21.93
C GLY A 233 -38.90 -13.15 21.40
N TYR A 234 -39.35 -14.07 20.54
CA TYR A 234 -38.49 -15.06 19.90
C TYR A 234 -37.42 -14.41 19.01
N TRP A 235 -37.81 -13.41 18.21
CA TRP A 235 -36.91 -12.72 17.29
C TRP A 235 -35.86 -11.87 18.02
N LEU A 236 -36.23 -11.21 19.11
CA LEU A 236 -35.28 -10.49 19.98
C LEU A 236 -34.35 -11.46 20.74
N SER A 237 -34.85 -12.63 21.14
CA SER A 237 -34.03 -13.65 21.81
C SER A 237 -32.98 -14.27 20.88
N ASP A 238 -33.30 -14.49 19.60
CA ASP A 238 -32.34 -15.02 18.63
C ASP A 238 -31.22 -14.01 18.34
N ARG A 239 -31.56 -12.71 18.26
CA ARG A 239 -30.58 -11.63 18.10
C ARG A 239 -29.71 -11.44 19.35
N GLY A 240 -30.26 -11.65 20.55
CA GLY A 240 -29.54 -11.60 21.83
C GLY A 240 -28.51 -12.74 21.99
N ASN A 241 -28.85 -13.96 21.55
CA ASN A 241 -27.93 -15.10 21.62
C ASN A 241 -26.71 -14.94 20.68
N ARG A 242 -26.89 -14.31 19.50
CA ARG A 242 -25.76 -14.00 18.60
C ARG A 242 -24.82 -12.92 19.17
N ALA A 243 -25.36 -11.94 19.90
CA ALA A 243 -24.55 -10.93 20.57
C ALA A 243 -23.77 -11.50 21.76
N LEU A 244 -24.35 -12.44 22.50
CA LEU A 244 -23.69 -13.09 23.65
C LEU A 244 -22.57 -14.06 23.24
N ASP A 245 -22.76 -14.82 22.14
CA ASP A 245 -21.72 -15.75 21.62
C ASP A 245 -20.49 -14.99 21.06
N SER A 246 -20.70 -13.78 20.52
CA SER A 246 -19.62 -12.89 20.09
C SER A 246 -18.83 -12.31 21.28
N PHE A 247 -19.51 -12.05 22.42
CA PHE A 247 -18.86 -11.55 23.63
C PHE A 247 -18.13 -12.64 24.42
N LEU A 248 -18.60 -13.89 24.38
CA LEU A 248 -17.98 -15.04 25.07
C LEU A 248 -16.80 -15.67 24.32
N LYS A 249 -16.69 -15.48 23.00
CA LYS A 249 -15.53 -15.92 22.20
C LYS A 249 -14.43 -14.87 22.04
N GLY A 250 -14.60 -13.69 22.65
CA GLY A 250 -13.60 -12.62 22.66
C GLY A 250 -12.87 -12.51 23.98
N HIS A 251 -11.92 -13.43 24.23
CA HIS A 251 -10.76 -13.17 25.10
C HIS A 251 -9.55 -14.00 24.69
#